data_AF-A0A1H3II06-F1
#
_entry.id   AF-A0A1H3II06-F1
#
_cell.length_a   1.000
_cell.length_b   1.000
_cell.length_c   1.000
_cell.angle_alpha   90.00
_cell.angle_beta   90.00
_cell.angle_gamma   90.00
#
_symmetry.space_group_name_H-M   'P 1'
#
loop_
_entity.id
_entity.type
_entity.pdbx_description
1 polymer ?
#
loop_
_entity_poly.entity_id
_entity_poly.type
_entity_poly.pdbx_seq_one_letter_code
_entity_poly.pdbx_strand_id
1 'polypeptide(L)'
;MKSMLGNSSMTKLLLRWLSKVAPGVYHVSPECLGNSRYSINEMRRFPKDPAFLRENIHTVLETIFYVRASFFRPKIGDIRICQPPMIWHYNLTGPEAIMANEGNCGALSSLLNYLLKGKYTEVGFIACSDEEGGHVFNYVKQDDKYYFIDLLNYLYGSKAMEHSSTMIYEATSLEAYAAYYQQRSKKKIKLVVSYQSEHVLPMGRKKNEPIMYFPVEKPINLLLETPETGIVARFYDEKTERVCINKG
;
A
#
# COMPACT_ATOMS: atom_id res chain seq x y z
N MET A 1 12.16 31.84 38.42
CA MET A 1 11.10 31.14 37.64
C MET A 1 11.58 29.75 37.26
N LYS A 2 11.20 28.74 38.04
CA LYS A 2 11.31 27.32 37.65
C LYS A 2 10.02 26.95 36.93
N SER A 3 10.13 26.37 35.74
CA SER A 3 9.14 25.51 35.05
C SER A 3 9.07 25.86 33.57
N MET A 4 9.75 25.07 32.72
CA MET A 4 9.34 24.83 31.32
C MET A 4 9.98 23.56 30.71
N LEU A 5 10.60 22.68 31.50
CA LEU A 5 11.24 21.45 30.98
C LEU A 5 10.50 20.15 31.36
N GLY A 6 9.38 20.23 32.09
CA GLY A 6 8.59 19.07 32.53
C GLY A 6 7.44 18.63 31.61
N ASN A 7 7.08 19.41 30.59
CA ASN A 7 5.83 19.21 29.84
C ASN A 7 5.96 18.40 28.53
N SER A 8 7.15 18.22 27.95
CA SER A 8 7.24 17.59 26.62
C SER A 8 6.96 16.09 26.65
N SER A 9 7.34 15.39 27.73
CA SER A 9 7.12 13.95 27.89
C SER A 9 5.64 13.62 28.11
N MET A 10 4.96 14.39 28.96
CA MET A 10 3.54 14.19 29.26
C MET A 10 2.65 14.51 28.06
N THR A 11 2.98 15.59 27.31
CA THR A 11 2.27 15.90 26.06
C THR A 11 2.47 14.81 24.99
N LYS A 12 3.68 14.26 24.85
CA LYS A 12 3.94 13.14 23.93
C LYS A 12 3.17 11.87 24.32
N LEU A 13 3.10 11.54 25.60
CA LEU A 13 2.32 10.42 26.12
C LEU A 13 0.83 10.61 25.86
N LEU A 14 0.30 11.82 26.12
CA LEU A 14 -1.09 12.16 25.86
C LEU A 14 -1.44 12.07 24.37
N LEU A 15 -0.61 12.65 23.49
CA LEU A 15 -0.80 12.57 22.05
C LEU A 15 -0.76 11.12 21.54
N ARG A 16 0.17 10.30 22.05
CA ARG A 16 0.26 8.87 21.69
C ARG A 16 -0.94 8.07 22.21
N TRP A 17 -1.50 8.45 23.35
CA TRP A 17 -2.73 7.85 23.86
C TRP A 17 -3.94 8.23 22.99
N LEU A 18 -4.08 9.52 22.66
CA LEU A 18 -5.16 10.03 21.79
C LEU A 18 -5.09 9.47 20.37
N SER A 19 -3.90 9.11 19.88
CA SER A 19 -3.74 8.55 18.54
C SER A 19 -3.98 7.04 18.46
N LYS A 20 -4.09 6.35 19.60
CA LYS A 20 -4.29 4.90 19.64
C LYS A 20 -5.68 4.54 19.11
N VAL A 21 -5.74 3.64 18.13
CA VAL A 21 -7.01 3.15 17.55
C VAL A 21 -7.25 1.67 17.79
N ALA A 22 -6.21 0.91 18.11
CA ALA A 22 -6.30 -0.48 18.54
C ALA A 22 -5.07 -0.85 19.39
N PRO A 23 -5.03 -2.02 20.04
CA PRO A 23 -3.80 -2.53 20.65
C PRO A 23 -2.65 -2.54 19.64
N GLY A 24 -1.59 -1.77 19.92
CA GLY A 24 -0.41 -1.69 19.06
C GLY A 24 -0.60 -0.91 17.75
N VAL A 25 -1.73 -0.22 17.53
CA VAL A 25 -2.00 0.54 16.29
C VAL A 25 -2.40 1.98 16.60
N TYR A 26 -1.78 2.93 15.89
CA TYR A 26 -1.90 4.36 16.12
C TYR A 26 -2.07 5.12 14.80
N HIS A 27 -2.90 6.16 14.77
CA HIS A 27 -2.88 7.15 13.70
C HIS A 27 -1.66 8.08 13.84
N VAL A 28 -0.89 8.29 12.79
CA VAL A 28 0.27 9.19 12.81
C VAL A 28 0.37 10.04 11.54
N SER A 29 1.03 11.19 11.66
CA SER A 29 1.37 12.03 10.50
C SER A 29 2.46 11.34 9.69
N PRO A 30 2.42 11.38 8.33
CA PRO A 30 3.51 10.90 7.50
C PRO A 30 4.86 11.58 7.77
N GLU A 31 4.89 12.75 8.41
CA GLU A 31 6.12 13.44 8.84
C GLU A 31 6.97 12.62 9.82
N CYS A 32 6.37 11.65 10.54
CA CYS A 32 7.14 10.74 11.39
C CYS A 32 8.12 9.86 10.60
N LEU A 33 7.93 9.73 9.28
CA LEU A 33 8.82 9.04 8.34
C LEU A 33 9.71 9.99 7.53
N GLY A 34 9.86 11.23 7.99
CA GLY A 34 10.65 12.28 7.36
C GLY A 34 9.80 13.39 6.75
N ASN A 35 10.33 14.62 6.84
CA ASN A 35 9.70 15.81 6.30
C ASN A 35 9.90 15.93 4.78
N SER A 36 9.07 16.76 4.15
CA SER A 36 9.25 17.11 2.74
C SER A 36 10.29 18.21 2.57
N ARG A 37 11.16 18.08 1.57
CA ARG A 37 12.08 19.13 1.12
C ARG A 37 11.44 20.06 0.09
N TYR A 38 10.28 19.69 -0.43
CA TYR A 38 9.57 20.46 -1.45
C TYR A 38 8.15 20.77 -1.01
N SER A 39 7.66 21.93 -1.44
CA SER A 39 6.24 22.25 -1.42
C SER A 39 5.50 21.49 -2.53
N ILE A 40 4.18 21.33 -2.36
CA ILE A 40 3.30 20.78 -3.41
C ILE A 40 3.42 21.59 -4.72
N ASN A 41 3.64 22.91 -4.64
CA ASN A 41 3.77 23.77 -5.81
C ASN A 41 5.06 23.52 -6.59
N GLU A 42 6.16 23.19 -5.91
CA GLU A 42 7.41 22.81 -6.58
C GLU A 42 7.26 21.44 -7.25
N MET A 43 6.65 20.47 -6.56
CA MET A 43 6.42 19.13 -7.11
C MET A 43 5.51 19.10 -8.33
N ARG A 44 4.60 20.07 -8.48
CA ARG A 44 3.79 20.23 -9.71
C ARG A 44 4.63 20.40 -10.96
N ARG A 45 5.87 20.87 -10.83
CA ARG A 45 6.81 21.10 -11.93
C ARG A 45 7.72 19.90 -12.20
N PHE A 46 7.62 18.83 -11.41
CA PHE A 46 8.44 17.65 -11.63
C PHE A 46 8.03 16.97 -12.94
N PRO A 47 9.00 16.55 -13.78
CA PRO A 47 8.70 15.77 -14.96
C PRO A 47 8.10 14.42 -14.58
N LYS A 48 7.26 13.85 -15.46
CA LYS A 48 6.76 12.47 -15.36
C LYS A 48 7.82 11.46 -15.79
N ASP A 49 9.03 11.62 -15.26
CA ASP A 49 10.18 10.78 -15.55
C ASP A 49 10.48 9.89 -14.32
N PRO A 50 10.38 8.56 -14.43
CA PRO A 50 10.58 7.66 -13.30
C PRO A 50 11.95 7.80 -12.63
N ALA A 51 13.03 7.95 -13.42
CA ALA A 51 14.38 8.05 -12.89
C ALA A 51 14.57 9.34 -12.08
N PHE A 52 14.15 10.47 -12.64
CA PHE A 52 14.15 11.76 -11.97
C PHE A 52 13.37 11.71 -10.65
N LEU A 53 12.16 11.17 -10.67
CA LEU A 53 11.32 11.11 -9.47
C LEU A 53 11.92 10.19 -8.41
N ARG A 54 12.49 9.05 -8.81
CA ARG A 54 13.17 8.15 -7.89
C ARG A 54 14.42 8.78 -7.28
N GLU A 55 15.13 9.61 -8.02
CA GLU A 55 16.27 10.36 -7.49
C GLU A 55 15.82 11.50 -6.56
N ASN A 56 14.69 12.15 -6.83
CA ASN A 56 14.31 13.37 -6.12
C ASN A 56 13.29 13.18 -4.99
N ILE A 57 12.43 12.16 -4.99
CA ILE A 57 11.43 11.91 -3.94
C ILE A 57 11.98 10.95 -2.91
N HIS A 58 12.21 11.37 -1.67
CA HIS A 58 12.88 10.58 -0.64
C HIS A 58 11.98 10.09 0.48
N THR A 59 10.86 10.75 0.74
CA THR A 59 9.99 10.41 1.87
C THR A 59 8.59 9.98 1.46
N VAL A 60 7.89 9.28 2.36
CA VAL A 60 6.45 8.98 2.21
C VAL A 60 5.65 10.26 2.00
N LEU A 61 5.94 11.32 2.75
CA LEU A 61 5.27 12.61 2.60
C LEU A 61 5.49 13.21 1.21
N GLU A 62 6.73 13.18 0.71
CA GLU A 62 7.05 13.64 -0.65
C GLU A 62 6.32 12.82 -1.72
N THR A 63 6.17 11.51 -1.53
CA THR A 63 5.41 10.64 -2.43
C THR A 63 3.92 11.01 -2.45
N ILE A 64 3.32 11.23 -1.28
CA ILE A 64 1.93 11.68 -1.14
C ILE A 64 1.74 13.03 -1.84
N PHE A 65 2.66 13.98 -1.62
CA PHE A 65 2.61 15.29 -2.25
C PHE A 65 2.73 15.18 -3.76
N TYR A 66 3.65 14.36 -4.28
CA TYR A 66 3.80 14.16 -5.72
C TYR A 66 2.52 13.63 -6.36
N VAL A 67 1.93 12.55 -5.83
CA VAL A 67 0.71 11.94 -6.38
C VAL A 67 -0.45 12.95 -6.46
N ARG A 68 -0.55 13.84 -5.46
CA ARG A 68 -1.54 14.93 -5.46
C ARG A 68 -1.16 16.05 -6.42
N ALA A 69 0.11 16.44 -6.46
CA ALA A 69 0.63 17.52 -7.31
C ALA A 69 0.55 17.18 -8.80
N SER A 70 0.74 15.91 -9.15
CA SER A 70 0.69 15.42 -10.54
C SER A 70 -0.73 15.25 -11.07
N PHE A 71 -1.76 15.47 -10.23
CA PHE A 71 -3.16 15.19 -10.54
C PHE A 71 -3.34 13.76 -11.06
N PHE A 72 -2.72 12.79 -10.37
CA PHE A 72 -2.80 11.38 -10.74
C PHE A 72 -4.26 10.92 -10.78
N ARG A 73 -4.65 10.25 -11.86
CA ARG A 73 -6.06 9.90 -12.11
C ARG A 73 -6.36 8.48 -11.63
N PRO A 74 -7.36 8.27 -10.76
CA PRO A 74 -7.78 6.93 -10.41
C PRO A 74 -8.37 6.23 -11.64
N LYS A 75 -7.95 4.98 -11.88
CA LYS A 75 -8.46 4.11 -12.95
C LYS A 75 -8.94 2.80 -12.34
N ILE A 76 -10.08 2.32 -12.81
CA ILE A 76 -10.66 1.05 -12.35
C ILE A 76 -10.15 -0.07 -13.27
N GLY A 77 -9.94 -1.24 -12.67
CA GLY A 77 -9.56 -2.45 -13.39
C GLY A 77 -8.05 -2.73 -13.35
N ASP A 78 -7.72 -3.95 -13.70
CA ASP A 78 -6.37 -4.52 -13.78
C ASP A 78 -6.14 -5.09 -15.18
N ILE A 79 -4.88 -5.41 -15.49
CA ILE A 79 -4.52 -6.10 -16.72
C ILE A 79 -4.81 -7.59 -16.50
N ARG A 80 -5.72 -8.16 -17.29
CA ARG A 80 -6.15 -9.55 -17.13
C ARG A 80 -5.52 -10.44 -18.20
N ILE A 81 -4.82 -11.48 -17.77
CA ILE A 81 -4.29 -12.52 -18.66
C ILE A 81 -5.01 -13.83 -18.33
N CYS A 82 -5.80 -14.32 -19.29
CA CYS A 82 -6.47 -15.61 -19.17
C CYS A 82 -5.47 -16.72 -19.46
N GLN A 83 -5.08 -17.48 -18.45
CA GLN A 83 -4.26 -18.67 -18.59
C GLN A 83 -4.98 -19.85 -17.93
N PRO A 84 -5.90 -20.52 -18.65
CA PRO A 84 -6.73 -21.57 -18.08
C PRO A 84 -5.92 -22.56 -17.23
N PRO A 85 -6.41 -22.94 -16.03
CA PRO A 85 -7.72 -22.61 -15.45
C PRO A 85 -7.77 -21.23 -14.74
N MET A 86 -6.72 -20.43 -14.83
CA MET A 86 -6.51 -19.19 -14.09
C MET A 86 -6.84 -17.93 -14.92
N ILE A 87 -7.28 -16.88 -14.25
CA ILE A 87 -7.20 -15.51 -14.74
C ILE A 87 -6.22 -14.78 -13.83
N TRP A 88 -5.13 -14.29 -14.40
CA TRP A 88 -4.13 -13.52 -13.68
C TRP A 88 -4.40 -12.03 -13.80
N HIS A 89 -4.36 -11.35 -12.66
CA HIS A 89 -4.56 -9.92 -12.54
C HIS A 89 -3.22 -9.25 -12.29
N TYR A 90 -2.74 -8.51 -13.29
CA TYR A 90 -1.51 -7.75 -13.28
C TYR A 90 -1.79 -6.25 -13.06
N ASN A 91 -0.85 -5.57 -12.44
CA ASN A 91 -0.89 -4.12 -12.24
C ASN A 91 0.29 -3.45 -12.94
N LEU A 92 0.16 -2.16 -13.23
CA LEU A 92 1.28 -1.37 -13.72
C LEU A 92 2.44 -1.41 -12.72
N THR A 93 3.66 -1.48 -13.24
CA THR A 93 4.87 -1.24 -12.48
C THR A 93 4.95 0.23 -12.05
N GLY A 94 5.84 0.56 -11.10
CA GLY A 94 6.03 1.94 -10.66
C GLY A 94 6.36 2.93 -11.79
N PRO A 95 7.35 2.63 -12.66
CA PRO A 95 7.66 3.46 -13.82
C PRO A 95 6.47 3.63 -14.78
N GLU A 96 5.74 2.55 -15.08
CA GLU A 96 4.57 2.63 -15.97
C GLU A 96 3.44 3.47 -15.36
N ALA A 97 3.19 3.34 -14.05
CA ALA A 97 2.21 4.16 -13.35
C ALA A 97 2.60 5.65 -13.37
N ILE A 98 3.87 5.98 -13.20
CA ILE A 98 4.39 7.35 -13.30
C ILE A 98 4.15 7.92 -14.71
N MET A 99 4.54 7.18 -15.75
CA MET A 99 4.42 7.63 -17.14
C MET A 99 2.95 7.78 -17.54
N ALA A 100 2.10 6.84 -17.15
CA ALA A 100 0.66 6.89 -17.41
C ALA A 100 -0.02 8.02 -16.62
N ASN A 101 0.46 8.32 -15.41
CA ASN A 101 -0.16 9.24 -14.44
C ASN A 101 -1.64 8.92 -14.18
N GLU A 102 -1.97 7.64 -14.25
CA GLU A 102 -3.27 7.07 -13.94
C GLU A 102 -3.08 5.62 -13.47
N GLY A 103 -4.04 5.12 -12.67
CA GLY A 103 -3.92 3.77 -12.14
C GLY A 103 -4.86 3.45 -10.99
N ASN A 104 -4.90 2.17 -10.64
CA ASN A 104 -5.68 1.61 -9.54
C ASN A 104 -4.82 1.51 -8.25
N CYS A 105 -5.31 0.79 -7.24
CA CYS A 105 -4.57 0.50 -6.00
C CYS A 105 -3.20 -0.14 -6.26
N GLY A 106 -3.12 -1.08 -7.21
CA GLY A 106 -1.88 -1.76 -7.53
C GLY A 106 -0.85 -0.87 -8.22
N ALA A 107 -1.27 -0.04 -9.17
CA ALA A 107 -0.40 0.93 -9.84
C ALA A 107 0.20 1.94 -8.85
N LEU A 108 -0.62 2.50 -7.95
CA LEU A 108 -0.13 3.40 -6.89
C LEU A 108 0.80 2.69 -5.91
N SER A 109 0.50 1.43 -5.57
CA SER A 109 1.34 0.67 -4.66
C SER A 109 2.71 0.36 -5.27
N SER A 110 2.75 0.01 -6.55
CA SER A 110 3.99 -0.18 -7.31
C SER A 110 4.76 1.14 -7.45
N LEU A 111 4.07 2.27 -7.64
CA LEU A 111 4.69 3.61 -7.70
C LEU A 111 5.37 3.96 -6.37
N LEU A 112 4.68 3.80 -5.25
CA LEU A 112 5.26 4.07 -3.93
C LEU A 112 6.49 3.20 -3.68
N ASN A 113 6.36 1.90 -3.93
CA ASN A 113 7.46 0.96 -3.75
C ASN A 113 8.68 1.37 -4.59
N TYR A 114 8.47 1.67 -5.88
CA TYR A 114 9.54 2.09 -6.78
C TYR A 114 10.26 3.37 -6.30
N LEU A 115 9.50 4.39 -5.87
CA LEU A 115 10.06 5.66 -5.42
C LEU A 115 10.81 5.53 -4.09
N LEU A 116 10.33 4.70 -3.18
CA LEU A 116 10.88 4.58 -1.81
C LEU A 116 11.84 3.40 -1.62
N LYS A 117 12.07 2.60 -2.66
CA LYS A 117 12.98 1.46 -2.61
C LYS A 117 14.38 1.90 -2.18
N GLY A 118 14.87 1.29 -1.08
CA GLY A 118 16.18 1.57 -0.51
C GLY A 118 16.26 2.82 0.37
N LYS A 119 15.13 3.48 0.66
CA LYS A 119 15.08 4.71 1.47
C LYS A 119 14.60 4.50 2.91
N TYR A 120 14.06 3.32 3.17
CA TYR A 120 13.63 2.84 4.48
C TYR A 120 14.18 1.44 4.71
N THR A 121 14.14 0.97 5.96
CA THR A 121 14.58 -0.39 6.31
C THR A 121 13.85 -1.44 5.48
N GLU A 122 12.55 -1.23 5.24
CA GLU A 122 11.75 -2.10 4.39
C GLU A 122 10.63 -1.30 3.71
N VAL A 123 10.33 -1.63 2.46
CA VAL A 123 9.12 -1.16 1.77
C VAL A 123 8.46 -2.36 1.13
N GLY A 124 7.25 -2.66 1.53
CA GLY A 124 6.53 -3.84 1.07
C GLY A 124 5.09 -3.54 0.71
N PHE A 125 4.34 -4.61 0.50
CA PHE A 125 2.95 -4.60 0.11
C PHE A 125 2.12 -5.33 1.16
N ILE A 126 0.91 -4.85 1.39
CA ILE A 126 -0.18 -5.60 2.01
C ILE A 126 -1.20 -5.86 0.92
N ALA A 127 -1.49 -7.12 0.64
CA ALA A 127 -2.61 -7.50 -0.20
C ALA A 127 -3.68 -8.16 0.68
N CYS A 128 -4.92 -7.71 0.52
CA CYS A 128 -6.06 -8.26 1.22
C CYS A 128 -7.18 -8.64 0.26
N SER A 129 -7.98 -9.62 0.65
CA SER A 129 -9.16 -10.05 -0.10
C SER A 129 -10.35 -10.26 0.82
N ASP A 130 -11.52 -9.95 0.29
CA ASP A 130 -12.83 -10.36 0.79
C ASP A 130 -13.55 -11.17 -0.31
N GLU A 131 -14.86 -11.39 -0.13
CA GLU A 131 -15.72 -12.12 -1.08
C GLU A 131 -15.99 -11.34 -2.38
N GLU A 132 -15.87 -10.00 -2.36
CA GLU A 132 -16.21 -9.13 -3.49
C GLU A 132 -14.98 -8.72 -4.30
N GLY A 133 -13.80 -8.67 -3.69
CA GLY A 133 -12.63 -8.08 -4.32
C GLY A 133 -11.35 -8.17 -3.51
N GLY A 134 -10.28 -7.67 -4.11
CA GLY A 134 -8.99 -7.51 -3.45
C GLY A 134 -8.61 -6.04 -3.35
N HIS A 135 -7.74 -5.71 -2.41
CA HIS A 135 -7.10 -4.41 -2.30
C HIS A 135 -5.62 -4.61 -2.00
N VAL A 136 -4.79 -3.68 -2.48
CA VAL A 136 -3.35 -3.69 -2.23
C VAL A 136 -2.89 -2.28 -1.90
N PHE A 137 -2.04 -2.18 -0.90
CA PHE A 137 -1.41 -0.94 -0.45
C PHE A 137 -0.03 -1.27 0.14
N ASN A 138 0.69 -0.27 0.64
CA ASN A 138 2.06 -0.47 1.10
C ASN A 138 2.19 -0.46 2.61
N TYR A 139 3.28 -1.06 3.08
CA TYR A 139 3.87 -0.72 4.35
C TYR A 139 5.31 -0.26 4.18
N VAL A 140 5.78 0.53 5.15
CA VAL A 140 7.18 0.92 5.34
C VAL A 140 7.60 0.46 6.73
N LYS A 141 8.77 -0.17 6.85
CA LYS A 141 9.40 -0.46 8.15
C LYS A 141 10.52 0.53 8.40
N GLN A 142 10.52 1.14 9.58
CA GLN A 142 11.59 2.02 10.07
C GLN A 142 11.61 1.97 11.59
N ASP A 143 12.80 1.89 12.19
CA ASP A 143 13.01 1.89 13.64
C ASP A 143 12.12 0.87 14.39
N ASP A 144 12.09 -0.37 13.88
CA ASP A 144 11.30 -1.50 14.40
C ASP A 144 9.78 -1.28 14.46
N LYS A 145 9.28 -0.33 13.69
CA LYS A 145 7.85 -0.07 13.53
C LYS A 145 7.41 -0.22 12.08
N TYR A 146 6.14 -0.54 11.91
CA TYR A 146 5.50 -0.67 10.61
C TYR A 146 4.54 0.49 10.39
N TYR A 147 4.57 1.05 9.18
CA TYR A 147 3.75 2.17 8.80
C TYR A 147 2.94 1.81 7.56
N PHE A 148 1.62 1.99 7.58
CA PHE A 148 0.73 1.53 6.51
C PHE A 148 0.21 2.72 5.72
N ILE A 149 0.42 2.67 4.40
CA ILE A 149 0.17 3.77 3.48
C ILE A 149 -0.70 3.27 2.32
N ASP A 150 -1.90 3.80 2.23
CA ASP A 150 -2.81 3.57 1.12
C ASP A 150 -2.95 4.86 0.30
N LEU A 151 -2.15 4.97 -0.76
CA LEU A 151 -2.14 6.13 -1.64
C LEU A 151 -3.46 6.35 -2.37
N LEU A 152 -4.28 5.31 -2.56
CA LEU A 152 -5.56 5.42 -3.23
C LEU A 152 -6.53 6.31 -2.44
N ASN A 153 -6.46 6.27 -1.10
CA ASN A 153 -7.24 7.15 -0.24
C ASN A 153 -6.93 8.64 -0.44
N TYR A 154 -5.71 8.97 -0.91
CA TYR A 154 -5.31 10.36 -1.19
C TYR A 154 -5.84 10.87 -2.53
N LEU A 155 -6.35 9.99 -3.40
CA LEU A 155 -7.01 10.36 -4.65
C LEU A 155 -8.52 10.55 -4.50
N TYR A 156 -9.16 9.78 -3.63
CA TYR A 156 -10.61 9.86 -3.39
C TYR A 156 -11.00 10.74 -2.20
N GLY A 157 -10.02 11.14 -1.37
CA GLY A 157 -10.21 12.13 -0.32
C GLY A 157 -10.71 13.46 -0.89
N SER A 158 -11.72 14.05 -0.25
CA SER A 158 -12.32 15.32 -0.64
C SER A 158 -11.24 16.42 -0.80
N LYS A 159 -11.60 17.50 -1.51
CA LYS A 159 -10.74 18.68 -1.70
C LYS A 159 -10.21 19.31 -0.40
N ALA A 160 -10.73 18.93 0.77
CA ALA A 160 -10.24 19.40 2.06
C ALA A 160 -8.98 18.61 2.48
N MET A 161 -7.89 19.34 2.74
CA MET A 161 -6.61 18.81 3.20
C MET A 161 -6.62 18.33 4.67
N GLU A 162 -7.78 18.28 5.32
CA GLU A 162 -7.95 18.08 6.77
C GLU A 162 -8.71 16.77 7.06
N HIS A 163 -8.38 15.91 8.01
CA HIS A 163 -7.20 15.76 8.86
C HIS A 163 -7.16 14.30 9.42
N SER A 164 -7.89 13.37 8.80
CA SER A 164 -8.05 11.98 9.28
C SER A 164 -7.94 10.92 8.18
N SER A 165 -8.33 11.24 6.94
CA SER A 165 -8.09 10.43 5.74
C SER A 165 -6.69 10.64 5.14
N THR A 166 -5.94 11.63 5.63
CA THR A 166 -4.58 11.99 5.20
C THR A 166 -3.49 11.47 6.15
N MET A 167 -3.88 10.79 7.23
CA MET A 167 -2.97 10.17 8.19
C MET A 167 -2.60 8.76 7.73
N ILE A 168 -1.43 8.29 8.14
CA ILE A 168 -1.01 6.88 8.00
C ILE A 168 -1.18 6.17 9.34
N TYR A 169 -1.02 4.84 9.34
CA TYR A 169 -1.08 4.06 10.56
C TYR A 169 0.33 3.60 10.96
N GLU A 170 0.71 3.81 12.22
CA GLU A 170 1.86 3.12 12.85
C GLU A 170 1.33 1.86 13.54
N ALA A 171 2.02 0.73 13.37
CA ALA A 171 1.80 -0.47 14.16
C ALA A 171 3.09 -1.10 14.68
N THR A 172 2.98 -1.80 15.79
CA THR A 172 4.08 -2.56 16.41
C THR A 172 4.44 -3.83 15.64
N SER A 173 3.53 -4.36 14.83
CA SER A 173 3.79 -5.50 13.95
C SER A 173 2.81 -5.50 12.77
N LEU A 174 3.10 -6.33 11.76
CA LEU A 174 2.21 -6.55 10.62
C LEU A 174 0.89 -7.20 11.06
N GLU A 175 0.96 -8.14 12.00
CA GLU A 175 -0.18 -8.88 12.55
C GLU A 175 -1.11 -7.96 13.35
N ALA A 176 -0.55 -7.04 14.15
CA ALA A 176 -1.34 -6.07 14.90
C ALA A 176 -2.19 -5.20 13.97
N TYR A 177 -1.60 -4.75 12.86
CA TYR A 177 -2.36 -4.00 11.86
C TYR A 177 -3.36 -4.88 11.10
N ALA A 178 -3.00 -6.10 10.72
CA ALA A 178 -3.91 -7.02 10.04
C ALA A 178 -5.17 -7.30 10.89
N ALA A 179 -5.00 -7.56 12.19
CA ALA A 179 -6.10 -7.75 13.13
C ALA A 179 -6.99 -6.50 13.24
N TYR A 180 -6.39 -5.31 13.36
CA TYR A 180 -7.12 -4.05 13.37
C TYR A 180 -7.89 -3.82 12.06
N TYR A 181 -7.24 -4.04 10.92
CA TYR A 181 -7.81 -3.83 9.60
C TYR A 181 -9.01 -4.76 9.36
N GLN A 182 -8.89 -6.03 9.76
CA GLN A 182 -10.00 -6.99 9.71
C GLN A 182 -11.19 -6.53 10.56
N GLN A 183 -10.94 -6.09 11.80
CA GLN A 183 -12.00 -5.66 12.72
C GLN A 183 -12.72 -4.39 12.25
N ARG A 184 -11.98 -3.43 11.68
CA ARG A 184 -12.52 -2.13 11.29
C ARG A 184 -13.15 -2.14 9.90
N SER A 185 -12.70 -3.00 9.00
CA SER A 185 -13.21 -3.06 7.65
C SER A 185 -14.68 -3.48 7.66
N LYS A 186 -15.54 -2.66 7.02
CA LYS A 186 -16.94 -3.03 6.77
C LYS A 186 -17.04 -4.23 5.83
N LYS A 187 -16.06 -4.37 4.94
CA LYS A 187 -15.89 -5.54 4.12
C LYS A 187 -15.23 -6.61 4.97
N LYS A 188 -15.87 -7.75 5.16
CA LYS A 188 -15.36 -8.84 6.00
C LYS A 188 -14.07 -9.37 5.38
N ILE A 189 -12.91 -8.78 5.71
CA ILE A 189 -11.61 -9.19 5.15
C ILE A 189 -11.32 -10.62 5.60
N LYS A 190 -10.90 -11.45 4.63
CA LYS A 190 -10.75 -12.90 4.76
C LYS A 190 -9.32 -13.37 4.54
N LEU A 191 -8.56 -12.64 3.74
CA LEU A 191 -7.14 -12.89 3.51
C LEU A 191 -6.38 -11.59 3.72
N VAL A 192 -5.26 -11.66 4.43
CA VAL A 192 -4.24 -10.60 4.47
C VAL A 192 -2.88 -11.25 4.33
N VAL A 193 -2.11 -10.82 3.34
CA VAL A 193 -0.73 -11.22 3.16
C VAL A 193 0.15 -9.97 3.06
N SER A 194 1.40 -10.13 3.48
CA SER A 194 2.45 -9.13 3.28
C SER A 194 3.58 -9.73 2.44
N TYR A 195 4.25 -8.91 1.64
CA TYR A 195 5.40 -9.36 0.84
C TYR A 195 6.26 -8.18 0.38
N GLN A 196 7.50 -8.48 0.01
CA GLN A 196 8.40 -7.56 -0.68
C GLN A 196 8.58 -8.02 -2.13
N SER A 197 8.50 -7.08 -3.07
CA SER A 197 8.66 -7.30 -4.51
C SER A 197 9.00 -5.96 -5.18
N GLU A 198 9.39 -5.97 -6.45
CA GLU A 198 9.61 -4.75 -7.24
C GLU A 198 8.29 -4.04 -7.60
N HIS A 199 7.22 -4.81 -7.69
CA HIS A 199 5.87 -4.37 -8.01
C HIS A 199 4.87 -5.35 -7.40
N VAL A 200 3.60 -4.93 -7.36
CA VAL A 200 2.50 -5.78 -6.90
C VAL A 200 2.53 -7.12 -7.64
N LEU A 201 2.57 -8.22 -6.88
CA LEU A 201 2.58 -9.56 -7.47
C LEU A 201 1.28 -9.80 -8.24
N PRO A 202 1.33 -10.51 -9.38
CA PRO A 202 0.11 -10.90 -10.05
C PRO A 202 -0.71 -11.81 -9.13
N MET A 203 -2.02 -11.61 -9.15
CA MET A 203 -2.95 -12.39 -8.35
C MET A 203 -3.81 -13.22 -9.28
N GLY A 204 -3.71 -14.54 -9.15
CA GLY A 204 -4.51 -15.49 -9.90
C GLY A 204 -5.86 -15.71 -9.22
N ARG A 205 -6.91 -15.80 -10.03
CA ARG A 205 -8.24 -16.25 -9.61
C ARG A 205 -8.71 -17.36 -10.54
N LYS A 206 -9.21 -18.46 -9.97
CA LYS A 206 -9.98 -19.44 -10.73
C LYS A 206 -11.45 -19.05 -10.72
N LYS A 207 -12.13 -19.29 -11.84
CA LYS A 207 -13.55 -18.97 -11.97
C LYS A 207 -14.33 -19.75 -10.91
N ASN A 208 -15.16 -19.04 -10.14
CA ASN A 208 -16.00 -19.58 -9.06
C ASN A 208 -15.26 -20.16 -7.85
N GLU A 209 -13.95 -19.90 -7.69
CA GLU A 209 -13.22 -20.25 -6.47
C GLU A 209 -12.93 -18.99 -5.65
N PRO A 210 -13.19 -18.99 -4.34
CA PRO A 210 -12.84 -17.88 -3.46
C PRO A 210 -11.34 -17.88 -3.09
N ILE A 211 -10.46 -18.42 -3.95
CA ILE A 211 -9.05 -18.62 -3.67
C ILE A 211 -8.21 -17.58 -4.42
N MET A 212 -7.26 -16.96 -3.72
CA MET A 212 -6.25 -16.07 -4.31
C MET A 212 -4.94 -16.83 -4.49
N TYR A 213 -4.48 -16.88 -5.73
CA TYR A 213 -3.24 -17.56 -6.09
C TYR A 213 -2.11 -16.54 -6.26
N PHE A 214 -0.95 -16.85 -5.70
CA PHE A 214 0.29 -16.12 -5.84
C PHE A 214 1.30 -16.96 -6.64
N PRO A 215 2.31 -16.35 -7.30
CA PRO A 215 3.36 -17.10 -7.96
C PRO A 215 4.21 -17.91 -6.96
N VAL A 216 4.52 -19.17 -7.29
CA VAL A 216 5.26 -20.13 -6.41
C VAL A 216 6.62 -19.61 -5.94
N GLU A 217 7.31 -18.83 -6.76
CA GLU A 217 8.69 -18.39 -6.49
C GLU A 217 8.79 -17.14 -5.61
N LYS A 218 7.67 -16.65 -5.04
CA LYS A 218 7.65 -15.36 -4.32
C LYS A 218 7.29 -15.56 -2.84
N PRO A 219 8.20 -15.21 -1.90
CA PRO A 219 7.91 -15.34 -0.47
C PRO A 219 6.81 -14.34 -0.08
N ILE A 220 5.73 -14.87 0.51
CA ILE A 220 4.68 -14.09 1.15
C ILE A 220 4.63 -14.46 2.63
N ASN A 221 4.28 -13.49 3.47
CA ASN A 221 4.00 -13.69 4.88
C ASN A 221 2.49 -13.59 5.11
N LEU A 222 1.89 -14.69 5.55
CA LEU A 222 0.45 -14.81 5.76
C LEU A 222 0.08 -14.23 7.13
N LEU A 223 -0.74 -13.18 7.14
CA LEU A 223 -1.14 -12.46 8.35
C LEU A 223 -2.56 -12.82 8.82
N LEU A 224 -3.43 -13.19 7.88
CA LEU A 224 -4.78 -13.65 8.12
C LEU A 224 -5.22 -14.57 6.99
N GLU A 225 -5.85 -15.69 7.33
CA GLU A 225 -6.65 -16.51 6.41
C GLU A 225 -7.91 -17.00 7.12
N THR A 226 -8.96 -17.30 6.34
CA THR A 226 -10.22 -17.89 6.84
C THR A 226 -10.55 -19.14 6.02
N PRO A 227 -9.89 -20.27 6.28
CA PRO A 227 -10.08 -21.51 5.53
C PRO A 227 -11.54 -22.00 5.52
N GLU A 228 -12.29 -21.72 6.58
CA GLU A 228 -13.70 -22.07 6.74
C GLU A 228 -14.62 -21.39 5.72
N THR A 229 -14.21 -20.26 5.14
CA THR A 229 -14.94 -19.61 4.04
C THR A 229 -14.25 -19.78 2.68
N GLY A 230 -13.30 -20.71 2.58
CA GLY A 230 -12.60 -21.06 1.34
C GLY A 230 -11.61 -20.01 0.84
N ILE A 231 -11.37 -18.93 1.59
CA ILE A 231 -10.48 -17.83 1.21
C ILE A 231 -9.12 -18.06 1.87
N VAL A 232 -8.19 -18.56 1.05
CA VAL A 232 -6.86 -19.01 1.45
C VAL A 232 -5.82 -18.57 0.42
N ALA A 233 -4.58 -18.33 0.87
CA ALA A 233 -3.46 -18.13 -0.04
C ALA A 233 -3.00 -19.48 -0.61
N ARG A 234 -2.84 -19.55 -1.94
CA ARG A 234 -2.26 -20.69 -2.63
C ARG A 234 -1.19 -20.23 -3.60
N PHE A 235 -0.31 -21.15 -3.98
CA PHE A 235 0.74 -20.87 -4.95
C PHE A 235 0.47 -21.59 -6.27
N TYR A 236 0.74 -20.95 -7.40
CA TYR A 236 0.60 -21.53 -8.74
C TYR A 236 1.81 -21.19 -9.62
N ASP A 237 2.31 -22.16 -10.39
CA ASP A 237 3.43 -21.97 -11.31
C ASP A 237 2.88 -21.48 -12.66
N GLU A 238 3.25 -20.25 -13.04
CA GLU A 238 2.84 -19.65 -14.32
C GLU A 238 3.42 -20.38 -15.54
N LYS A 239 4.47 -21.20 -15.37
CA LYS A 239 5.19 -21.84 -16.48
C LYS A 239 4.47 -23.04 -17.09
N THR A 240 3.37 -23.53 -16.50
CA THR A 240 2.78 -24.79 -16.97
C THR A 240 1.99 -24.74 -18.27
N GLU A 241 1.50 -23.60 -18.79
CA GLU A 241 0.82 -23.59 -20.11
C GLU A 241 1.03 -22.29 -20.91
N ARG A 242 1.58 -22.42 -22.13
CA ARG A 242 1.78 -21.33 -23.09
C ARG A 242 0.43 -20.74 -23.51
N VAL A 243 0.26 -19.43 -23.38
CA VAL A 243 -0.99 -18.74 -23.73
C VAL A 243 -0.87 -17.86 -24.96
N CYS A 244 -1.79 -18.10 -25.88
CA CYS A 244 -2.19 -17.22 -26.97
C CYS A 244 -2.75 -15.90 -26.41
N ILE A 245 -2.13 -14.78 -26.78
CA ILE A 245 -2.57 -13.44 -26.43
C ILE A 245 -3.75 -13.06 -27.33
N ASN A 246 -4.95 -12.89 -26.74
CA ASN A 246 -6.02 -12.12 -27.38
C ASN A 246 -6.06 -10.73 -26.74
N LYS A 247 -5.72 -9.71 -27.54
CA LYS A 247 -5.94 -8.31 -27.18
C LYS A 247 -7.42 -7.98 -27.40
N GLY A 248 -8.11 -7.58 -26.34
CA GLY A 248 -9.45 -6.98 -26.37
C GLY A 248 -9.39 -5.56 -25.87
#